data_AF-A0A6P3WST5-F1
#
_entry.id   AF-A0A6P3WST5-F1
#
_cell.length_a   1.000
_cell.length_b   1.000
_cell.length_c   1.000
_cell.angle_alpha   90.00
_cell.angle_beta   90.00
_cell.angle_gamma   90.00
#
_symmetry.space_group_name_H-M   'P 1'
#
loop_
_entity.id
_entity.type
_entity.pdbx_description
1 polymer ?
#
loop_
_entity_poly.entity_id
_entity_poly.type
_entity_poly.pdbx_seq_one_letter_code
_entity_poly.pdbx_strand_id
1 'polypeptide(L)'
;FCSIGYHAVSNMQRLHLHVISTDFVTTSLLKMKYYWNSFTTPFFLPSSNIRRQLRKTSKIPPEESEGHLTTELKCHRCATRLKNMPQLKKHLLTQVNK
;
A
#
# COMPACT_ATOMS: atom_id res chain seq x y z
N PHE A 1 -9.84 5.54 -8.46
CA PHE A 1 -10.97 4.67 -8.16
C PHE A 1 -10.54 3.48 -7.32
N CYS A 2 -9.70 2.55 -7.82
CA CYS A 2 -9.13 1.49 -6.97
C CYS A 2 -7.68 1.19 -7.35
N SER A 3 -6.90 0.69 -6.39
CA SER A 3 -5.59 0.06 -6.60
C SER A 3 -5.73 -1.45 -6.65
N ILE A 4 -4.97 -2.08 -7.55
CA ILE A 4 -5.00 -3.54 -7.77
C ILE A 4 -3.57 -4.08 -7.72
N GLY A 5 -3.29 -4.99 -6.79
CA GLY A 5 -1.91 -5.44 -6.55
C GLY A 5 -1.76 -6.49 -5.47
N TYR A 6 -0.51 -6.76 -5.12
CA TYR A 6 -0.09 -7.81 -4.19
C TYR A 6 0.81 -7.20 -3.11
N HIS A 7 0.91 -7.82 -1.95
CA HIS A 7 1.99 -7.53 -1.03
C HIS A 7 3.27 -8.24 -1.48
N ALA A 8 4.42 -7.55 -1.41
CA ALA A 8 5.73 -8.10 -1.76
C ALA A 8 6.09 -9.33 -0.92
N VAL A 9 5.79 -9.27 0.38
CA VAL A 9 5.79 -10.42 1.29
C VAL A 9 4.40 -10.57 1.87
N SER A 10 3.81 -11.75 1.71
CA SER A 10 2.46 -12.05 2.19
C SER A 10 2.52 -12.82 3.52
N ASN A 11 1.74 -12.37 4.51
CA ASN A 11 1.53 -13.13 5.75
C ASN A 11 0.61 -14.34 5.55
N MET A 12 -0.09 -14.43 4.43
CA MET A 12 -0.94 -15.58 4.07
C MET A 12 -0.21 -16.51 3.11
N GLN A 13 -0.38 -17.82 3.26
CA GLN A 13 0.26 -18.83 2.40
C GLN A 13 -0.23 -18.79 0.95
N ARG A 14 -1.50 -18.43 0.72
CA ARG A 14 -2.09 -18.41 -0.63
C ARG A 14 -1.89 -17.03 -1.26
N LEU A 15 -1.53 -17.04 -2.54
CA LEU A 15 -1.51 -15.85 -3.37
C LEU A 15 -2.89 -15.19 -3.33
N HIS A 16 -2.94 -13.91 -2.97
CA HIS A 16 -4.16 -13.14 -2.94
C HIS A 16 -3.94 -11.78 -3.59
N LEU A 17 -4.90 -11.38 -4.42
CA LEU A 17 -4.92 -10.10 -5.10
C LEU A 17 -5.75 -9.12 -4.26
N HIS A 18 -5.20 -7.95 -3.99
CA HIS A 18 -5.93 -6.85 -3.39
C HIS A 18 -6.62 -6.03 -4.47
N VAL A 19 -7.89 -5.71 -4.24
CA VAL A 19 -8.62 -4.66 -4.93
C VAL A 19 -9.12 -3.72 -3.85
N ILE A 20 -8.55 -2.52 -3.78
CA ILE A 20 -8.77 -1.60 -2.66
C ILE A 20 -9.05 -0.20 -3.17
N SER A 21 -10.02 0.49 -2.55
CA SER A 21 -10.30 1.89 -2.86
C SER A 21 -9.16 2.80 -2.41
N THR A 22 -8.86 3.82 -3.20
CA THR A 22 -7.73 4.75 -2.98
C THR A 22 -8.10 5.94 -2.09
N ASP A 23 -9.31 6.03 -1.58
CA ASP A 23 -9.72 7.03 -0.58
C ASP A 23 -9.19 6.68 0.81
N PHE A 24 -9.08 5.38 1.11
CA PHE A 24 -8.57 4.86 2.37
C PHE A 24 -9.30 5.42 3.61
N VAL A 25 -10.53 5.91 3.44
CA VAL A 25 -11.38 6.41 4.53
C VAL A 25 -12.10 5.23 5.18
N THR A 26 -11.34 4.36 5.84
CA THR A 26 -11.93 3.24 6.57
C THR A 26 -11.49 3.28 8.03
N THR A 27 -12.44 3.04 8.94
CA THR A 27 -12.19 3.05 10.39
C THR A 27 -11.49 1.77 10.86
N SER A 28 -11.66 0.65 10.15
CA SER A 28 -11.27 -0.69 10.62
C SER A 28 -9.95 -1.24 10.06
N LEU A 29 -9.61 -0.97 8.79
CA LEU A 29 -8.49 -1.63 8.11
C LEU A 29 -7.13 -0.91 8.29
N LEU A 30 -7.15 0.38 8.60
CA LEU A 30 -5.94 1.22 8.73
C LEU A 30 -5.72 1.66 10.17
N LYS A 31 -5.53 0.70 11.07
CA LYS A 31 -5.31 0.97 12.49
C LYS A 31 -3.85 1.32 12.80
N MET A 32 -2.91 0.65 12.13
CA MET A 32 -1.47 0.74 12.41
C MET A 32 -0.67 1.21 11.21
N LYS A 33 0.49 1.83 11.50
CA LYS A 33 1.46 2.29 10.49
C LYS A 33 1.84 1.19 9.49
N TYR A 34 2.01 -0.03 10.00
CA TYR A 34 2.29 -1.22 9.20
C TYR A 34 1.27 -1.42 8.06
N TYR A 35 -0.03 -1.42 8.38
CA TYR A 35 -1.09 -1.62 7.37
C TYR A 35 -1.21 -0.45 6.41
N TRP A 36 -0.92 0.77 6.86
CA TRP A 36 -0.87 1.90 5.94
C TRP A 36 0.27 1.74 4.92
N ASN A 37 1.46 1.46 5.42
CA ASN A 37 2.65 1.33 4.59
C ASN A 37 2.54 0.12 3.65
N SER A 38 1.85 -0.96 4.04
CA SER A 38 1.67 -2.13 3.18
C SER A 38 0.91 -1.84 1.88
N PHE A 39 0.10 -0.79 1.83
CA PHE A 39 -0.66 -0.39 0.63
C PHE A 39 -0.11 0.85 -0.08
N THR A 40 0.74 1.65 0.58
CA THR A 40 1.12 3.00 0.12
C THR A 40 2.62 3.18 -0.13
N THR A 41 3.40 2.11 0.00
CA THR A 41 4.83 2.06 -0.29
C THR A 41 5.11 1.03 -1.39
N PRO A 42 6.36 0.90 -1.89
CA PRO A 42 6.72 -0.16 -2.83
C PRO A 42 6.46 -1.59 -2.34
N PHE A 43 6.17 -1.78 -1.04
CA PHE A 43 5.65 -3.05 -0.53
C PHE A 43 4.37 -3.51 -1.23
N PHE A 44 3.57 -2.59 -1.78
CA PHE A 44 2.42 -2.89 -2.59
C PHE A 44 2.80 -2.98 -4.07
N LEU A 45 2.88 -4.19 -4.60
CA LEU A 45 3.25 -4.49 -5.97
C LEU A 45 2.06 -4.33 -6.92
N PRO A 46 2.09 -3.36 -7.87
CA PRO A 46 1.01 -3.18 -8.81
C PRO A 46 0.84 -4.40 -9.72
N SER A 47 -0.38 -4.92 -9.86
CA SER A 47 -0.65 -6.11 -10.67
C SER A 47 -0.22 -5.94 -12.14
N SER A 48 -0.35 -4.73 -12.68
CA SER A 48 0.12 -4.39 -14.03
C SER A 48 1.64 -4.54 -14.21
N ASN A 49 2.42 -4.22 -13.17
CA ASN A 49 3.87 -4.36 -13.15
C ASN A 49 4.27 -5.83 -13.06
N ILE A 50 3.66 -6.58 -12.15
CA ILE A 50 3.90 -8.01 -11.97
C ILE A 50 3.63 -8.76 -13.28
N ARG A 51 2.48 -8.50 -13.92
CA ARG A 51 2.12 -9.11 -15.19
C ARG A 51 3.13 -8.78 -16.31
N ARG A 52 3.67 -7.55 -16.32
CA ARG A 52 4.70 -7.14 -17.28
C ARG A 52 6.03 -7.84 -17.04
N GLN A 53 6.42 -8.03 -15.78
CA GLN A 53 7.65 -8.71 -15.41
C GLN A 53 7.58 -10.21 -15.72
N LEU A 54 6.49 -10.88 -15.33
CA LEU A 54 6.27 -12.30 -15.62
C LEU A 54 6.32 -12.62 -17.11
N ARG A 55 5.81 -11.73 -17.99
CA ARG A 55 5.94 -11.90 -19.44
C ARG A 55 7.38 -11.84 -19.96
N LYS A 56 8.29 -11.20 -19.22
CA LYS A 56 9.70 -11.04 -19.63
C LYS A 56 10.61 -12.10 -19.03
N THR A 57 10.44 -12.41 -17.74
CA THR A 57 11.39 -13.21 -16.96
C THR A 57 10.81 -14.51 -16.43
N SER A 58 9.50 -14.75 -16.61
CA SER A 58 8.75 -15.90 -16.07
C SER A 58 8.83 -16.06 -14.55
N LYS A 59 9.44 -15.12 -13.83
CA LYS A 59 9.66 -15.11 -12.39
C LYS A 59 9.63 -13.69 -11.84
N ILE A 60 9.18 -13.55 -10.60
CA ILE A 60 9.28 -12.31 -9.82
C ILE A 60 10.46 -12.48 -8.87
N PRO A 61 11.47 -11.59 -8.90
CA PRO A 61 12.59 -11.67 -7.98
C PRO A 61 12.11 -11.43 -6.53
N PRO A 62 12.79 -12.03 -5.53
CA PRO A 62 12.53 -11.69 -4.13
C PRO A 62 12.79 -10.20 -3.91
N GLU A 63 11.87 -9.53 -3.20
CA GLU A 63 12.02 -8.11 -2.88
C GLU A 63 12.33 -7.95 -1.39
N GLU A 64 13.49 -7.37 -1.08
CA GLU A 64 13.82 -6.90 0.27
C GLU A 64 12.90 -5.73 0.63
N SER A 65 11.76 -6.03 1.21
CA SER A 65 10.64 -5.10 1.29
C SER A 65 10.17 -4.80 2.71
N GLU A 66 10.65 -5.52 3.72
CA GLU A 66 10.26 -5.30 5.13
C GLU A 66 10.60 -3.89 5.62
N GLY A 67 11.68 -3.29 5.13
CA GLY A 67 12.05 -1.91 5.43
C GLY A 67 10.98 -0.89 5.05
N HIS A 68 10.15 -1.16 4.04
CA HIS A 68 9.07 -0.27 3.63
C HIS A 68 7.96 -0.18 4.68
N LEU A 69 7.71 -1.25 5.43
CA LEU A 69 6.63 -1.30 6.43
C LEU A 69 6.91 -0.40 7.64
N THR A 70 8.18 -0.09 7.91
CA THR A 70 8.60 0.73 9.06
C THR A 70 8.85 2.19 8.72
N THR A 71 8.80 2.56 7.43
CA THR A 71 8.99 3.94 6.94
C THR A 71 8.03 4.95 7.58
N GLU A 72 8.36 6.24 7.44
CA GLU A 72 7.53 7.35 7.92
C GLU A 72 6.13 7.33 7.30
N LEU A 73 5.13 7.78 8.06
CA LEU A 73 3.77 7.93 7.53
C LEU A 73 3.73 9.08 6.53
N LYS A 74 3.60 8.75 5.25
CA LYS A 74 3.43 9.70 4.16
C LYS A 74 2.05 9.55 3.54
N CYS A 75 1.43 10.67 3.17
CA CYS A 75 0.21 10.63 2.36
C CYS A 75 0.50 10.05 0.97
N HIS A 76 -0.41 9.22 0.45
CA HIS A 76 -0.26 8.65 -0.90
C HIS A 76 -0.62 9.65 -2.02
N ARG A 77 -1.33 10.74 -1.71
CA ARG A 77 -1.76 11.77 -2.68
C ARG A 77 -0.89 13.02 -2.68
N CYS A 78 -0.22 13.31 -1.57
CA CYS A 78 0.60 14.51 -1.43
C CYS A 78 1.89 14.22 -0.66
N ALA A 79 2.83 15.16 -0.66
CA ALA A 79 4.13 15.00 -0.01
C ALA A 79 4.10 15.15 1.53
N THR A 80 2.92 15.32 2.14
CA THR A 80 2.80 15.55 3.59
C THR A 80 3.24 14.31 4.39
N ARG A 81 4.08 14.55 5.40
CA ARG A 81 4.48 13.56 6.42
C ARG A 81 3.67 13.77 7.70
N LEU A 82 3.25 12.67 8.31
CA LEU A 82 2.37 12.66 9.48
C LEU A 82 3.07 11.95 10.64
N LYS A 83 2.87 12.42 11.87
CA LYS A 83 3.55 11.83 13.04
C LYS A 83 2.88 10.54 13.50
N ASN A 84 1.57 10.40 13.29
CA ASN A 84 0.80 9.26 13.76
C ASN A 84 -0.46 9.00 12.91
N MET A 85 -1.06 7.82 13.10
CA MET A 85 -2.25 7.39 12.37
C MET A 85 -3.48 8.31 12.55
N PRO A 86 -3.79 8.85 13.75
CA PRO A 86 -4.88 9.81 13.90
C PRO A 86 -4.74 11.06 13.04
N GLN A 87 -3.53 11.66 12.98
CA GLN A 87 -3.26 12.81 12.12
C GLN A 87 -3.42 12.46 10.64
N LEU A 88 -2.96 11.28 10.23
CA LEU A 88 -3.15 10.79 8.87
C LEU A 88 -4.63 10.61 8.52
N LYS A 89 -5.43 9.99 9.39
CA LYS A 89 -6.87 9.83 9.18
C LYS A 89 -7.57 11.18 9.02
N LYS A 90 -7.27 12.15 9.90
CA LYS A 90 -7.78 13.52 9.78
C LYS A 90 -7.35 14.16 8.47
N HIS A 91 -6.10 13.99 8.06
CA HIS A 91 -5.60 14.50 6.79
C HIS A 91 -6.35 13.90 5.59
N LEU A 92 -6.56 12.58 5.54
CA LEU A 92 -7.26 11.91 4.44
C LEU A 92 -8.69 12.43 4.24
N LEU A 93 -9.42 12.73 5.31
CA LEU A 93 -10.76 13.33 5.22
C LEU A 93 -10.77 14.67 4.46
N THR A 94 -9.69 15.45 4.53
CA THR A 94 -9.56 16.71 3.76
C THR A 94 -9.27 16.51 2.28
N GLN A 95 -8.87 15.30 1.88
CA GLN A 95 -8.48 14.97 0.50
C GLN A 95 -9.59 14.27 -0.29
N VAL A 96 -10.69 13.89 0.35
CA VAL A 96 -11.78 13.11 -0.28
C VAL A 96 -12.69 13.98 -1.14
N ASN A 97 -12.74 15.29 -0.86
CA ASN A 97 -13.56 16.27 -1.58
C ASN A 97 -12.72 17.18 -2.51
N LYS A 98 -11.51 16.75 -2.85
CA LYS A 98 -10.64 17.38 -3.86
C LYS A 98 -10.48 16.41 -5.01
#